data_AF-A0A814DTK7-F1
#
_entry.id   AF-A0A814DTK7-F1
#
_cell.length_a   1.000
_cell.length_b   1.000
_cell.length_c   1.000
_cell.angle_alpha   90.00
_cell.angle_beta   90.00
_cell.angle_gamma   90.00
#
_symmetry.space_group_name_H-M   'P 1'
#
loop_
_entity.id
_entity.type
_entity.pdbx_description
1 polymer ?
#
loop_
_entity_poly.entity_id
_entity_poly.type
_entity_poly.pdbx_seq_one_letter_code
_entity_poly.pdbx_strand_id
1 'polypeptide(L)'
;MTKNNDINTNKHKEESMNIVNVHDPFFLWGLIKHSDQSLIQANETLSDADRSLLYWSCHYYKRSNVCNYLLDNCKLVCTARDAIEKLSNITKAGGNETPDLTKIPVPFILPTSPDFIVKELRDGSFISSKGKPLKFTVINEKGETKTCMYKHGDELLQDALCIAVMKEMNMIFKEENIDAEVVYYEVLPVAKTEGLVEFIDNAHPFLEFTVDDENKNSKSSDKLKKFIEIQPERQKNLFRTFLGFIISGIVLQLADRHDDNIMITDDGKILHIDFGCAFGQKTKLERLLGLFMDIPNSPFSEDVFIAIIGREDDDKEITKLWETIKKRIWLCFNALRIHKNRFKPIGEEYYQHFHERLMIAKDDSEAQQALDVELEKCYNNRFNAARAFYYKIQQNIVS
;
A
#
# COMPACT_ATOMS: atom_id res chain seq x y z
N MET A 1 -34.91 -58.26 26.29
CA MET A 1 -36.12 -57.54 25.83
C MET A 1 -36.15 -56.25 26.64
N THR A 2 -36.03 -55.02 26.15
CA THR A 2 -36.23 -54.34 24.85
C THR A 2 -35.53 -52.97 24.99
N LYS A 3 -34.57 -52.63 24.12
CA LYS A 3 -34.62 -51.62 23.03
C LYS A 3 -34.72 -50.13 23.42
N ASN A 4 -33.69 -49.39 22.94
CA ASN A 4 -33.70 -48.04 22.35
C ASN A 4 -33.92 -46.84 23.31
N ASN A 5 -33.14 -45.75 23.30
CA ASN A 5 -32.58 -44.99 22.17
C ASN A 5 -31.35 -44.14 22.54
N ASP A 6 -30.41 -44.02 21.59
CA ASP A 6 -29.29 -43.06 21.55
C ASP A 6 -29.74 -41.61 21.43
N ILE A 7 -29.14 -40.68 22.20
CA ILE A 7 -28.85 -39.30 21.75
C ILE A 7 -27.50 -38.85 22.34
N ASN A 8 -26.49 -39.01 21.49
CA ASN A 8 -25.32 -38.16 21.25
C ASN A 8 -25.08 -36.94 22.17
N THR A 9 -24.03 -36.99 23.01
CA THR A 9 -23.39 -35.80 23.59
C THR A 9 -21.87 -35.89 23.40
N ASN A 10 -21.36 -35.37 22.28
CA ASN A 10 -19.94 -35.06 22.14
C ASN A 10 -19.65 -33.76 22.90
N LYS A 11 -19.11 -33.90 24.12
CA LYS A 11 -18.40 -32.81 24.81
C LYS A 11 -17.02 -32.67 24.18
N HIS A 12 -16.80 -31.54 23.53
CA HIS A 12 -15.49 -31.07 23.08
C HIS A 12 -14.47 -31.15 24.22
N LYS A 13 -13.38 -31.90 23.97
CA LYS A 13 -12.13 -31.74 24.71
C LYS A 13 -11.40 -30.52 24.16
N GLU A 14 -10.93 -29.69 25.07
CA GLU A 14 -9.95 -28.64 24.85
C GLU A 14 -8.72 -29.23 24.15
N GLU A 15 -8.45 -28.79 22.93
CA GLU A 15 -7.13 -28.90 22.30
C GLU A 15 -6.50 -27.51 22.34
N SER A 16 -5.39 -27.43 23.07
CA SER A 16 -4.41 -26.36 23.03
C SER A 16 -4.11 -25.93 21.60
N MET A 17 -4.35 -24.66 21.28
CA MET A 17 -3.89 -23.98 20.07
C MET A 17 -2.36 -24.12 19.94
N ASN A 18 -1.92 -25.08 19.13
CA ASN A 18 -0.57 -25.10 18.62
C ASN A 18 -0.41 -23.93 17.64
N ILE A 19 0.57 -23.09 17.93
CA ILE A 19 1.03 -21.96 17.11
C ILE A 19 1.26 -22.47 15.69
N VAL A 20 0.51 -21.91 14.75
CA VAL A 20 0.53 -22.27 13.31
C VAL A 20 1.92 -21.95 12.75
N ASN A 21 2.53 -22.96 12.13
CA ASN A 21 3.84 -22.89 11.52
C ASN A 21 3.77 -22.06 10.22
N VAL A 22 4.21 -20.80 10.28
CA VAL A 22 4.21 -19.80 9.18
C VAL A 22 5.16 -20.12 8.02
N HIS A 23 5.77 -21.31 8.01
CA HIS A 23 6.58 -21.83 6.90
C HIS A 23 5.82 -22.76 5.95
N ASP A 24 4.50 -22.89 6.13
CA ASP A 24 3.67 -23.79 5.35
C ASP A 24 2.98 -23.05 4.17
N PRO A 25 3.34 -23.36 2.90
CA PRO A 25 2.63 -22.87 1.71
C PRO A 25 1.11 -23.20 1.73
N PHE A 26 0.69 -24.18 2.54
CA PHE A 26 -0.71 -24.57 2.70
C PHE A 26 -1.56 -23.60 3.54
N PHE A 27 -0.99 -22.61 4.25
CA PHE A 27 -1.80 -21.63 4.99
C PHE A 27 -2.64 -20.75 4.04
N LEU A 28 -2.09 -20.41 2.87
CA LEU A 28 -2.80 -19.67 1.81
C LEU A 28 -3.81 -20.53 1.06
N TRP A 29 -3.65 -21.86 1.08
CA TRP A 29 -4.59 -22.83 0.48
C TRP A 29 -5.93 -22.89 1.23
N GLY A 30 -5.93 -22.66 2.54
CA GLY A 30 -7.13 -22.73 3.39
C GLY A 30 -8.18 -21.66 3.08
N LEU A 31 -7.78 -20.50 2.53
CA LEU A 31 -8.67 -19.36 2.26
C LEU A 31 -9.49 -19.49 0.96
N ILE A 32 -9.28 -20.56 0.18
CA ILE A 32 -9.71 -20.67 -1.23
C ILE A 32 -10.58 -21.88 -1.50
N LYS A 33 -11.30 -22.40 -0.50
CA LYS A 33 -12.14 -23.57 -0.77
C LYS A 33 -13.39 -23.25 -1.63
N HIS A 34 -13.61 -22.01 -2.06
CA HIS A 34 -14.96 -21.57 -2.46
C HIS A 34 -15.13 -20.65 -3.69
N SER A 35 -14.16 -20.42 -4.59
CA SER A 35 -14.39 -19.39 -5.65
C SER A 35 -14.20 -19.73 -7.13
N ASP A 36 -13.67 -20.86 -7.58
CA ASP A 36 -13.75 -21.16 -9.03
C ASP A 36 -13.44 -22.63 -9.41
N GLN A 37 -14.35 -23.30 -10.12
CA GLN A 37 -14.16 -24.70 -10.58
C GLN A 37 -13.13 -24.82 -11.72
N SER A 38 -12.84 -23.74 -12.44
CA SER A 38 -11.87 -23.74 -13.55
C SER A 38 -10.42 -23.86 -13.08
N LEU A 39 -10.09 -23.30 -11.91
CA LEU A 39 -8.78 -23.41 -11.26
C LEU A 39 -8.48 -24.82 -10.72
N ILE A 40 -9.52 -25.63 -10.49
CA ILE A 40 -9.39 -27.00 -9.95
C ILE A 40 -8.85 -27.97 -11.02
N GLN A 41 -9.12 -27.74 -12.30
CA GLN A 41 -8.66 -28.65 -13.38
C GLN A 41 -7.20 -28.44 -13.79
N ALA A 42 -6.68 -27.22 -13.69
CA ALA A 42 -5.26 -26.96 -13.95
C ALA A 42 -4.33 -27.35 -12.79
N ASN A 43 -4.93 -27.80 -11.68
CA ASN A 43 -4.31 -28.15 -10.41
C ASN A 43 -3.43 -29.42 -10.52
N GLU A 44 -3.76 -30.38 -11.39
CA GLU A 44 -3.15 -31.72 -11.38
C GLU A 44 -1.71 -31.78 -11.92
N THR A 45 -1.20 -30.70 -12.54
CA THR A 45 0.12 -30.68 -13.20
C THR A 45 1.15 -29.75 -12.55
N LEU A 46 0.75 -28.95 -11.55
CA LEU A 46 1.60 -27.95 -10.89
C LEU A 46 2.02 -28.40 -9.48
N SER A 47 3.23 -28.02 -9.05
CA SER A 47 3.68 -28.24 -7.67
C SER A 47 2.96 -27.30 -6.69
N ASP A 48 2.93 -27.64 -5.40
CA ASP A 48 2.22 -26.85 -4.38
C ASP A 48 2.74 -25.40 -4.24
N ALA A 49 4.04 -25.18 -4.52
CA ALA A 49 4.64 -23.85 -4.56
C ALA A 49 4.19 -23.04 -5.79
N ASP A 50 4.10 -23.68 -6.96
CA ASP A 50 3.68 -23.02 -8.21
C ASP A 50 2.20 -22.62 -8.17
N ARG A 51 1.38 -23.42 -7.49
CA ARG A 51 -0.03 -23.10 -7.22
C ARG A 51 -0.18 -21.88 -6.31
N SER A 52 0.70 -21.70 -5.33
CA SER A 52 0.65 -20.57 -4.38
C SER A 52 0.95 -19.23 -5.07
N LEU A 53 1.94 -19.20 -5.97
CA LEU A 53 2.28 -18.02 -6.77
C LEU A 53 1.17 -17.69 -7.78
N LEU A 54 0.69 -18.69 -8.52
CA LEU A 54 -0.44 -18.57 -9.44
C LEU A 54 -1.70 -18.06 -8.72
N TYR A 55 -1.96 -18.57 -7.53
CA TYR A 55 -3.11 -18.18 -6.71
C TYR A 55 -3.01 -16.72 -6.24
N TRP A 56 -1.84 -16.29 -5.77
CA TRP A 56 -1.61 -14.91 -5.37
C TRP A 56 -1.85 -13.96 -6.54
N SER A 57 -1.32 -14.29 -7.73
CA SER A 57 -1.57 -13.56 -8.97
C SER A 57 -3.02 -13.64 -9.47
N CYS A 58 -3.81 -14.63 -9.07
CA CYS A 58 -5.22 -14.73 -9.44
C CYS A 58 -6.14 -13.94 -8.50
N HIS A 59 -5.93 -14.07 -7.19
CA HIS A 59 -6.74 -13.41 -6.16
C HIS A 59 -6.52 -11.89 -6.19
N TYR A 60 -5.26 -11.47 -6.31
CA TYR A 60 -4.88 -10.07 -6.28
C TYR A 60 -5.28 -9.31 -7.56
N TYR A 61 -5.43 -10.01 -8.69
CA TYR A 61 -5.83 -9.39 -9.96
C TYR A 61 -7.31 -9.54 -10.31
N LYS A 62 -8.12 -10.33 -9.57
CA LYS A 62 -9.58 -10.55 -9.78
C LYS A 62 -9.99 -10.59 -11.27
N ARG A 63 -9.20 -11.26 -12.12
CA ARG A 63 -9.42 -11.31 -13.58
C ARG A 63 -9.31 -12.74 -14.06
N SER A 64 -10.43 -13.34 -14.44
CA SER A 64 -10.51 -14.68 -15.05
C SER A 64 -9.53 -14.85 -16.22
N ASN A 65 -9.35 -13.81 -17.02
CA ASN A 65 -8.42 -13.81 -18.15
C ASN A 65 -6.94 -13.90 -17.72
N VAL A 66 -6.57 -13.35 -16.57
CA VAL A 66 -5.19 -13.45 -16.04
C VAL A 66 -4.91 -14.88 -15.59
N CYS A 67 -5.87 -15.53 -14.94
CA CYS A 67 -5.70 -16.93 -14.50
C CYS A 67 -5.53 -17.88 -15.68
N ASN A 68 -6.40 -17.80 -16.70
CA ASN A 68 -6.25 -18.63 -17.90
C ASN A 68 -4.92 -18.36 -18.60
N TYR A 69 -4.52 -17.09 -18.71
CA TYR A 69 -3.23 -16.72 -19.30
C TYR A 69 -2.04 -17.30 -18.52
N LEU A 70 -2.03 -17.22 -17.19
CA LEU A 70 -0.94 -17.77 -16.37
C LEU A 70 -0.88 -19.31 -16.47
N LEU A 71 -2.03 -19.98 -16.58
CA LEU A 71 -2.11 -21.42 -16.79
C LEU A 71 -1.54 -21.82 -18.15
N ASP A 72 -1.91 -21.11 -19.21
CA ASP A 72 -1.39 -21.31 -20.57
C ASP A 72 0.13 -21.04 -20.65
N ASN A 73 0.68 -20.28 -19.71
CA ASN A 73 2.08 -19.88 -19.64
C ASN A 73 2.83 -20.47 -18.44
N CYS A 74 2.43 -21.66 -17.94
CA CYS A 74 3.00 -22.28 -16.74
C CYS A 74 4.54 -22.37 -16.71
N LYS A 75 5.19 -22.58 -17.85
CA LYS A 75 6.66 -22.59 -17.96
C LYS A 75 7.27 -21.24 -17.57
N LEU A 76 6.67 -20.13 -18.00
CA LEU A 76 7.14 -18.78 -17.63
C LEU A 76 6.91 -18.49 -16.15
N VAL A 77 5.87 -19.07 -15.56
CA VAL A 77 5.59 -19.01 -14.11
C VAL A 77 6.67 -19.77 -13.32
N CYS A 78 7.05 -20.97 -13.76
CA CYS A 78 8.17 -21.71 -13.15
C CYS A 78 9.48 -20.92 -13.23
N THR A 79 9.78 -20.32 -14.39
CA THR A 79 10.97 -19.46 -14.52
C THR A 79 10.89 -18.23 -13.61
N ALA A 80 9.70 -17.65 -13.42
CA ALA A 80 9.50 -16.52 -12.52
C ALA A 80 9.84 -16.88 -11.07
N ARG A 81 9.42 -18.06 -10.61
CA ARG A 81 9.80 -18.58 -9.29
C ARG A 81 11.31 -18.69 -9.12
N ASP A 82 11.99 -19.31 -10.09
CA ASP A 82 13.44 -19.50 -10.03
C ASP A 82 14.18 -18.14 -10.11
N ALA A 83 13.64 -17.16 -10.85
CA ALA A 83 14.14 -15.80 -10.88
C ALA A 83 14.00 -15.07 -9.55
N ILE A 84 12.83 -15.18 -8.90
CA ILE A 84 12.56 -14.63 -7.57
C ILE A 84 13.50 -15.22 -6.53
N GLU A 85 13.73 -16.53 -6.54
CA GLU A 85 14.65 -17.19 -5.60
C GLU A 85 16.07 -16.63 -5.73
N LYS A 86 16.55 -16.44 -6.96
CA LYS A 86 17.88 -15.85 -7.22
C LYS A 86 17.94 -14.38 -6.81
N LEU A 87 16.90 -13.59 -7.06
CA LEU A 87 16.79 -12.21 -6.57
C LEU A 87 16.87 -12.16 -5.04
N SER A 88 16.17 -13.06 -4.35
CA SER A 88 16.27 -13.25 -2.89
C SER A 88 17.71 -13.51 -2.47
N ASN A 89 18.40 -14.46 -3.10
CA ASN A 89 19.75 -14.84 -2.73
C ASN A 89 20.76 -13.70 -2.96
N ILE A 90 20.63 -12.97 -4.07
CA ILE A 90 21.45 -11.78 -4.35
C ILE A 90 21.19 -10.70 -3.30
N THR A 91 19.93 -10.46 -2.96
CA THR A 91 19.55 -9.42 -1.98
C THR A 91 20.06 -9.77 -0.58
N LYS A 92 19.91 -11.03 -0.16
CA LYS A 92 20.40 -11.54 1.14
C LYS A 92 21.91 -11.54 1.27
N ALA A 93 22.63 -11.84 0.18
CA ALA A 93 24.09 -11.78 0.19
C ALA A 93 24.57 -10.37 0.54
N GLY A 94 23.88 -9.34 0.00
CA GLY A 94 24.17 -7.94 0.23
C GLY A 94 25.60 -7.56 -0.18
N GLY A 95 25.91 -6.26 -0.18
CA GLY A 95 27.29 -5.81 -0.37
C GLY A 95 27.41 -4.43 -0.98
N ASN A 96 28.66 -3.97 -1.09
CA ASN A 96 29.02 -2.76 -1.84
C ASN A 96 29.37 -3.08 -3.30
N GLU A 97 29.34 -4.36 -3.68
CA GLU A 97 29.64 -4.83 -5.03
C GLU A 97 28.39 -4.79 -5.91
N THR A 98 28.58 -4.60 -7.21
CA THR A 98 27.50 -4.60 -8.19
C THR A 98 26.84 -5.98 -8.24
N PRO A 99 25.51 -6.08 -8.06
CA PRO A 99 24.79 -7.35 -8.10
C PRO A 99 24.86 -7.99 -9.49
N ASP A 100 25.19 -9.29 -9.53
CA ASP A 100 25.28 -10.07 -10.77
C ASP A 100 23.91 -10.61 -11.19
N LEU A 101 23.20 -9.82 -12.00
CA LEU A 101 21.87 -10.17 -12.52
C LEU A 101 21.91 -11.20 -13.66
N THR A 102 23.09 -11.50 -14.23
CA THR A 102 23.22 -12.47 -15.35
C THR A 102 22.83 -13.89 -14.96
N LYS A 103 22.83 -14.17 -13.66
CA LYS A 103 22.41 -15.46 -13.09
C LYS A 103 20.90 -15.65 -13.10
N ILE A 104 20.11 -14.59 -13.25
CA ILE A 104 18.64 -14.65 -13.20
C ILE A 104 18.11 -15.23 -14.51
N PRO A 105 17.32 -16.33 -14.47
CA PRO A 105 16.82 -16.97 -15.68
C PRO A 105 15.78 -16.08 -16.34
N VAL A 106 15.80 -16.06 -17.68
CA VAL A 106 14.84 -15.37 -18.55
C VAL A 106 14.49 -16.32 -19.72
N PRO A 107 13.29 -16.21 -20.32
CA PRO A 107 12.20 -15.29 -19.99
C PRO A 107 11.31 -15.75 -18.84
N PHE A 108 10.68 -14.80 -18.14
CA PHE A 108 9.65 -15.06 -17.14
C PHE A 108 8.56 -13.99 -17.14
N ILE A 109 7.39 -14.29 -16.60
CA ILE A 109 6.32 -13.31 -16.41
C ILE A 109 6.63 -12.48 -15.15
N LEU A 110 6.60 -11.14 -15.26
CA LEU A 110 6.74 -10.26 -14.11
C LEU A 110 5.50 -10.40 -13.22
N PRO A 111 5.59 -10.89 -11.98
CA PRO A 111 4.39 -11.18 -11.20
C PRO A 111 3.57 -9.94 -10.81
N THR A 112 4.24 -8.79 -10.63
CA THR A 112 3.60 -7.49 -10.37
C THR A 112 3.02 -6.86 -11.64
N SER A 113 3.26 -7.43 -12.81
CA SER A 113 2.63 -7.03 -14.08
C SER A 113 2.54 -8.24 -15.01
N PRO A 114 1.51 -9.10 -14.86
CA PRO A 114 1.41 -10.37 -15.59
C PRO A 114 1.40 -10.26 -17.13
N ASP A 115 1.14 -9.08 -17.66
CA ASP A 115 1.20 -8.73 -19.08
C ASP A 115 2.63 -8.41 -19.58
N PHE A 116 3.61 -8.37 -18.68
CA PHE A 116 5.00 -8.04 -18.96
C PHE A 116 5.88 -9.29 -18.87
N ILE A 117 6.34 -9.78 -20.02
CA ILE A 117 7.31 -10.88 -20.10
C ILE A 117 8.72 -10.31 -20.08
N VAL A 118 9.45 -10.56 -18.99
CA VAL A 118 10.84 -10.16 -18.83
C VAL A 118 11.73 -11.01 -19.73
N LYS A 119 12.54 -10.34 -20.55
CA LYS A 119 13.56 -10.95 -21.43
C LYS A 119 14.98 -10.66 -20.96
N GLU A 120 15.14 -9.57 -20.21
CA GLU A 120 16.45 -9.11 -19.75
C GLU A 120 16.33 -8.31 -18.45
N LEU A 121 17.38 -8.34 -17.63
CA LEU A 121 17.55 -7.54 -16.42
C LEU A 121 18.86 -6.75 -16.49
N ARG A 122 18.82 -5.47 -16.09
CA ARG A 122 19.98 -4.56 -16.07
C ARG A 122 19.95 -3.62 -14.86
N ASP A 123 20.99 -2.80 -14.73
CA ASP A 123 21.09 -1.66 -13.79
C ASP A 123 20.86 -2.02 -12.32
N GLY A 124 21.32 -3.22 -11.93
CA GLY A 124 21.22 -3.71 -10.56
C GLY A 124 22.05 -2.86 -9.59
N SER A 125 21.42 -2.41 -8.50
CA SER A 125 22.07 -1.64 -7.43
C SER A 125 21.36 -1.83 -6.09
N PHE A 126 22.09 -1.70 -4.99
CA PHE A 126 21.50 -1.69 -3.65
C PHE A 126 21.14 -0.26 -3.23
N ILE A 127 19.92 -0.02 -2.78
CA ILE A 127 19.51 1.29 -2.24
C ILE A 127 20.16 1.48 -0.86
N SER A 128 20.74 2.65 -0.62
CA SER A 128 21.37 3.03 0.64
C SER A 128 20.33 3.33 1.74
N SER A 129 19.59 2.30 2.17
CA SER A 129 18.64 2.35 3.28
C SER A 129 18.85 1.17 4.24
N LYS A 130 18.14 1.18 5.38
CA LYS A 130 18.26 0.15 6.43
C LYS A 130 18.07 -1.29 5.91
N GLY A 131 17.12 -1.49 4.99
CA GLY A 131 16.82 -2.80 4.40
C GLY A 131 17.68 -3.18 3.19
N LYS A 132 18.54 -2.26 2.70
CA LYS A 132 19.38 -2.41 1.50
C LYS A 132 18.70 -3.15 0.34
N PRO A 133 17.51 -2.72 -0.11
CA PRO A 133 16.79 -3.44 -1.14
C PRO A 133 17.51 -3.38 -2.48
N LEU A 134 17.34 -4.43 -3.29
CA LEU A 134 17.92 -4.55 -4.62
C LEU A 134 17.02 -3.88 -5.65
N LYS A 135 17.45 -2.76 -6.21
CA LYS A 135 16.82 -2.09 -7.35
C LYS A 135 17.39 -2.64 -8.65
N PHE A 136 16.54 -2.89 -9.64
CA PHE A 136 16.94 -3.34 -10.98
C PHE A 136 15.91 -2.96 -12.04
N THR A 137 16.32 -2.94 -13.30
CA THR A 137 15.45 -2.66 -14.45
C THR A 137 15.16 -3.96 -15.20
N VAL A 138 13.90 -4.25 -15.49
CA VAL A 138 13.48 -5.35 -16.38
C VAL A 138 13.12 -4.81 -17.76
N ILE A 139 13.43 -5.57 -18.81
CA ILE A 139 13.16 -5.22 -20.21
C ILE A 139 12.38 -6.35 -20.88
N ASN A 140 11.34 -6.03 -21.63
CA ASN A 140 10.58 -7.01 -22.41
C ASN A 140 11.05 -7.09 -23.87
N GLU A 141 10.39 -7.94 -24.66
CA GLU A 141 10.72 -8.17 -26.08
C GLU A 141 10.57 -6.93 -26.97
N LYS A 142 9.71 -5.98 -26.56
CA LYS A 142 9.48 -4.72 -27.28
C LYS A 142 10.47 -3.63 -26.88
N GLY A 143 11.36 -3.91 -25.93
CA GLY A 143 12.27 -2.91 -25.36
C GLY A 143 11.61 -1.98 -24.33
N GLU A 144 10.38 -2.28 -23.90
CA GLU A 144 9.73 -1.54 -22.80
C GLU A 144 10.42 -1.90 -21.49
N THR A 145 10.61 -0.91 -20.62
CA THR A 145 11.35 -1.05 -19.36
C THR A 145 10.44 -0.84 -18.16
N LYS A 146 10.70 -1.57 -17.07
CA LYS A 146 10.12 -1.28 -15.74
C LYS A 146 11.20 -1.35 -14.67
N THR A 147 11.20 -0.40 -13.76
CA THR A 147 12.04 -0.45 -12.57
C THR A 147 11.36 -1.30 -11.49
N CYS A 148 12.11 -2.21 -10.90
CA CYS A 148 11.64 -3.12 -9.86
C CYS A 148 12.57 -3.05 -8.66
N MET A 149 12.03 -3.42 -7.49
CA MET A 149 12.78 -3.50 -6.25
C MET A 149 12.49 -4.82 -5.55
N TYR A 150 13.52 -5.58 -5.20
CA TYR A 150 13.39 -6.73 -4.32
C TYR A 150 13.75 -6.31 -2.89
N LYS A 151 12.84 -6.55 -1.95
CA LYS A 151 13.00 -6.22 -0.53
C LYS A 151 13.20 -7.49 0.29
N HIS A 152 14.06 -7.42 1.29
CA HIS A 152 14.28 -8.45 2.29
C HIS A 152 14.41 -7.81 3.69
N GLY A 153 13.69 -8.35 4.67
CA GLY A 153 13.67 -7.87 6.05
C GLY A 153 12.49 -6.95 6.43
N ASP A 154 11.67 -6.53 5.45
CA ASP A 154 10.49 -5.67 5.64
C ASP A 154 9.20 -6.51 5.64
N GLU A 155 8.17 -6.16 6.43
CA GLU A 155 6.89 -6.92 6.49
C GLU A 155 6.00 -6.73 5.23
N LEU A 156 6.41 -7.29 4.09
CA LEU A 156 5.73 -7.10 2.81
C LEU A 156 4.32 -7.73 2.72
N LEU A 157 3.99 -8.71 3.56
CA LEU A 157 2.59 -9.18 3.64
C LEU A 157 1.65 -8.07 4.12
N GLN A 158 2.11 -7.22 5.05
CA GLN A 158 1.34 -6.09 5.54
C GLN A 158 1.18 -5.03 4.46
N ASP A 159 2.26 -4.72 3.73
CA ASP A 159 2.19 -3.84 2.56
C ASP A 159 1.16 -4.35 1.55
N ALA A 160 1.25 -5.62 1.15
CA ALA A 160 0.33 -6.19 0.17
C ALA A 160 -1.14 -6.17 0.64
N LEU A 161 -1.37 -6.35 1.94
CA LEU A 161 -2.70 -6.22 2.53
C LEU A 161 -3.23 -4.78 2.42
N CYS A 162 -2.40 -3.78 2.74
CA CYS A 162 -2.73 -2.37 2.55
C CYS A 162 -3.07 -2.08 1.08
N ILE A 163 -2.26 -2.56 0.12
CA ILE A 163 -2.53 -2.36 -1.30
C ILE A 163 -3.87 -3.01 -1.71
N ALA A 164 -4.19 -4.21 -1.21
CA ALA A 164 -5.46 -4.86 -1.51
C ALA A 164 -6.68 -4.02 -1.04
N VAL A 165 -6.58 -3.42 0.15
CA VAL A 165 -7.61 -2.50 0.66
C VAL A 165 -7.70 -1.25 -0.23
N MET A 166 -6.57 -0.65 -0.61
CA MET A 166 -6.54 0.54 -1.48
C MET A 166 -7.14 0.27 -2.87
N LYS A 167 -6.87 -0.91 -3.45
CA LYS A 167 -7.52 -1.37 -4.69
C LYS A 167 -9.03 -1.47 -4.54
N GLU A 168 -9.50 -2.02 -3.42
CA GLU A 168 -10.93 -2.13 -3.13
C GLU A 168 -11.59 -0.75 -2.96
N MET A 169 -10.93 0.20 -2.30
CA MET A 169 -11.37 1.60 -2.21
C MET A 169 -11.54 2.22 -3.59
N ASN A 170 -10.55 2.07 -4.47
CA ASN A 170 -10.62 2.60 -5.83
C ASN A 170 -11.75 1.98 -6.66
N MET A 171 -12.03 0.69 -6.49
CA MET A 171 -13.18 0.06 -7.14
C MET A 171 -14.50 0.66 -6.64
N ILE A 172 -14.64 0.86 -5.32
CA ILE A 172 -15.82 1.49 -4.73
C ILE A 172 -15.99 2.93 -5.24
N PHE A 173 -14.94 3.75 -5.23
CA PHE A 173 -15.01 5.13 -5.72
C PHE A 173 -15.42 5.20 -7.19
N LYS A 174 -14.91 4.29 -8.02
CA LYS A 174 -15.29 4.20 -9.43
C LYS A 174 -16.77 3.81 -9.61
N GLU A 175 -17.26 2.83 -8.85
CA GLU A 175 -18.65 2.38 -8.92
C GLU A 175 -19.63 3.46 -8.44
N GLU A 176 -19.27 4.19 -7.40
CA GLU A 176 -20.05 5.31 -6.85
C GLU A 176 -19.85 6.64 -7.62
N ASN A 177 -19.06 6.62 -8.70
CA ASN A 177 -18.72 7.81 -9.51
C ASN A 177 -18.14 8.97 -8.67
N ILE A 178 -17.31 8.64 -7.69
CA ILE A 178 -16.60 9.58 -6.83
C ILE A 178 -15.25 9.91 -7.48
N ASP A 179 -15.02 11.20 -7.71
CA ASP A 179 -13.75 11.71 -8.24
C ASP A 179 -12.67 11.76 -7.14
N ALA A 180 -12.19 10.57 -6.76
CA ALA A 180 -11.09 10.35 -5.84
C ALA A 180 -10.26 9.13 -6.31
N GLU A 181 -8.98 9.10 -5.95
CA GLU A 181 -8.08 8.00 -6.31
C GLU A 181 -7.07 7.77 -5.17
N VAL A 182 -6.99 6.56 -4.66
CA VAL A 182 -5.89 6.13 -3.81
C VAL A 182 -4.78 5.63 -4.72
N VAL A 183 -3.64 6.32 -4.74
CA VAL A 183 -2.48 5.89 -5.50
C VAL A 183 -1.72 4.83 -4.71
N TYR A 184 -1.36 3.74 -5.37
CA TYR A 184 -0.72 2.58 -4.77
C TYR A 184 0.35 2.03 -5.72
N TYR A 185 1.27 1.21 -5.20
CA TYR A 185 2.27 0.45 -5.96
C TYR A 185 1.98 -1.04 -5.87
N GLU A 186 2.48 -1.82 -6.82
CA GLU A 186 2.33 -3.27 -6.79
C GLU A 186 3.34 -3.94 -5.86
N VAL A 187 2.84 -4.86 -5.02
CA VAL A 187 3.66 -5.67 -4.11
C VAL A 187 3.34 -7.14 -4.36
N LEU A 188 4.37 -7.96 -4.53
CA LEU A 188 4.29 -9.41 -4.49
C LEU A 188 5.11 -9.90 -3.29
N PRO A 189 4.48 -10.24 -2.16
CA PRO A 189 5.14 -10.92 -1.07
C PRO A 189 5.44 -12.36 -1.49
N VAL A 190 6.70 -12.77 -1.32
CA VAL A 190 7.19 -14.13 -1.57
C VAL A 190 7.29 -14.91 -0.25
N ALA A 191 7.55 -14.20 0.84
CA ALA A 191 7.37 -14.67 2.21
C ALA A 191 6.91 -13.50 3.09
N LYS A 192 6.79 -13.74 4.41
CA LYS A 192 6.37 -12.69 5.35
C LYS A 192 7.21 -11.41 5.25
N THR A 193 8.52 -11.56 5.12
CA THR A 193 9.47 -10.45 5.19
C THR A 193 10.27 -10.22 3.90
N GLU A 194 9.82 -10.74 2.75
CA GLU A 194 10.53 -10.55 1.48
C GLU A 194 9.63 -10.70 0.26
N GLY A 195 10.05 -10.09 -0.84
CA GLY A 195 9.27 -10.07 -2.07
C GLY A 195 9.63 -8.93 -3.01
N LEU A 196 8.86 -8.87 -4.09
CA LEU A 196 9.02 -7.90 -5.16
C LEU A 196 8.09 -6.70 -4.92
N VAL A 197 8.60 -5.51 -5.15
CA VAL A 197 7.89 -4.24 -5.04
C VAL A 197 8.11 -3.47 -6.33
N GLU A 198 7.04 -2.92 -6.89
CA GLU A 198 7.10 -1.97 -7.99
C GLU A 198 7.85 -0.72 -7.54
N PHE A 199 8.80 -0.27 -8.34
CA PHE A 199 9.44 1.01 -8.13
C PHE A 199 8.66 2.06 -8.91
N ILE A 200 8.10 3.05 -8.23
CA ILE A 200 7.38 4.14 -8.89
C ILE A 200 8.42 5.10 -9.45
N ASP A 201 8.67 4.98 -10.75
CA ASP A 201 9.48 5.94 -11.49
C ASP A 201 8.80 7.32 -11.45
N ASN A 202 9.61 8.39 -11.49
CA ASN A 202 9.12 9.78 -11.53
C ASN A 202 8.30 10.19 -10.30
N ALA A 203 8.65 9.67 -9.11
CA ALA A 203 8.12 10.11 -7.83
C ALA A 203 9.24 10.64 -6.93
N HIS A 204 8.95 11.75 -6.25
CA HIS A 204 9.89 12.45 -5.37
C HIS A 204 9.36 12.46 -3.94
N PRO A 205 10.20 12.23 -2.92
CA PRO A 205 9.80 12.40 -1.53
C PRO A 205 9.23 13.80 -1.29
N PHE A 206 8.17 13.88 -0.50
CA PHE A 206 7.53 15.14 -0.13
C PHE A 206 8.51 16.08 0.58
N LEU A 207 9.52 15.50 1.24
CA LEU A 207 10.60 16.23 1.92
C LEU A 207 11.32 17.21 0.99
N GLU A 208 11.49 16.87 -0.29
CA GLU A 208 12.17 17.74 -1.27
C GLU A 208 11.45 19.08 -1.47
N PHE A 209 10.14 19.09 -1.24
CA PHE A 209 9.30 20.28 -1.32
C PHE A 209 9.18 21.02 0.01
N THR A 210 9.46 20.38 1.16
CA THR A 210 9.29 20.96 2.50
C THR A 210 10.57 21.49 3.13
N VAL A 211 11.74 21.19 2.55
CA VAL A 211 13.05 21.69 3.01
C VAL A 211 13.44 22.97 2.27
N ASP A 212 13.88 23.99 3.02
CA ASP A 212 14.42 25.23 2.47
C ASP A 212 15.78 24.99 1.79
N ASP A 213 15.98 25.57 0.62
CA ASP A 213 17.27 25.48 -0.09
C ASP A 213 18.17 26.61 0.44
N GLU A 214 19.06 26.29 1.40
CA GLU A 214 19.93 27.27 2.09
C GLU A 214 20.71 28.18 1.13
N ASN A 215 20.96 27.71 -0.10
CA ASN A 215 21.72 28.41 -1.13
C ASN A 215 20.89 29.23 -2.13
N LYS A 216 19.54 29.13 -2.15
CA LYS A 216 18.71 29.72 -3.22
C LYS A 216 17.66 30.75 -2.76
N ASN A 217 17.63 31.14 -1.49
CA ASN A 217 16.64 32.07 -0.92
C ASN A 217 15.17 31.72 -1.24
N SER A 218 14.87 30.48 -1.65
CA SER A 218 13.51 30.01 -1.95
C SER A 218 12.98 29.34 -0.69
N LYS A 219 11.88 29.86 -0.16
CA LYS A 219 11.12 29.19 0.90
C LYS A 219 10.56 27.87 0.39
N SER A 220 10.49 26.87 1.26
CA SER A 220 9.89 25.56 1.04
C SER A 220 8.46 25.65 0.50
N SER A 221 7.65 26.55 1.05
CA SER A 221 6.27 26.82 0.61
C SER A 221 6.13 27.13 -0.88
N ASP A 222 7.15 27.71 -1.51
CA ASP A 222 7.13 28.05 -2.94
C ASP A 222 7.41 26.86 -3.84
N LYS A 223 8.11 25.82 -3.37
CA LYS A 223 8.58 24.72 -4.22
C LYS A 223 7.43 23.86 -4.71
N LEU A 224 6.58 23.40 -3.79
CA LEU A 224 5.41 22.59 -4.14
C LEU A 224 4.45 23.38 -5.02
N LYS A 225 4.17 24.63 -4.64
CA LYS A 225 3.31 25.53 -5.41
C LYS A 225 3.81 25.69 -6.84
N LYS A 226 5.09 26.07 -7.02
CA LYS A 226 5.70 26.20 -8.36
C LYS A 226 5.62 24.89 -9.14
N PHE A 227 5.90 23.76 -8.50
CA PHE A 227 5.81 22.45 -9.15
C PHE A 227 4.39 22.15 -9.66
N ILE A 228 3.36 22.44 -8.86
CA ILE A 228 1.96 22.20 -9.23
C ILE A 228 1.47 23.21 -10.28
N GLU A 229 1.80 24.49 -10.15
CA GLU A 229 1.36 25.56 -11.07
C GLU A 229 1.91 25.42 -12.50
N ILE A 230 3.05 24.73 -12.68
CA ILE A 230 3.64 24.49 -14.01
C ILE A 230 2.66 23.76 -14.95
N GLN A 231 1.79 22.88 -14.43
CA GLN A 231 0.82 22.13 -15.23
C GLN A 231 -0.52 22.06 -14.52
N PRO A 232 -1.61 22.63 -15.09
CA PRO A 232 -2.93 22.64 -14.45
C PRO A 232 -3.48 21.26 -14.07
N GLU A 233 -3.09 20.20 -14.81
CA GLU A 233 -3.49 18.83 -14.48
C GLU A 233 -2.88 18.32 -13.17
N ARG A 234 -1.69 18.81 -12.78
CA ARG A 234 -1.07 18.46 -11.49
C ARG A 234 -1.92 18.89 -10.31
N GLN A 235 -2.55 20.05 -10.40
CA GLN A 235 -3.44 20.55 -9.35
C GLN A 235 -4.67 19.65 -9.17
N LYS A 236 -5.27 19.21 -10.29
CA LYS A 236 -6.41 18.28 -10.27
C LYS A 236 -6.00 16.91 -9.74
N ASN A 237 -4.88 16.38 -10.21
CA ASN A 237 -4.33 15.11 -9.76
C ASN A 237 -4.01 15.17 -8.26
N LEU A 238 -3.40 16.25 -7.79
CA LEU A 238 -3.10 16.46 -6.38
C LEU A 238 -4.38 16.44 -5.57
N PHE A 239 -5.39 17.23 -5.94
CA PHE A 239 -6.65 17.27 -5.19
C PHE A 239 -7.35 15.90 -5.17
N ARG A 240 -7.47 15.24 -6.33
CA ARG A 240 -8.13 13.93 -6.47
C ARG A 240 -7.43 12.85 -5.66
N THR A 241 -6.10 12.83 -5.67
CA THR A 241 -5.30 11.81 -4.96
C THR A 241 -5.07 12.15 -3.50
N PHE A 242 -5.11 13.43 -3.12
CA PHE A 242 -5.11 13.88 -1.74
C PHE A 242 -6.32 13.32 -0.98
N LEU A 243 -7.53 13.36 -1.56
CA LEU A 243 -8.71 12.75 -0.96
C LEU A 243 -8.52 11.26 -0.69
N GLY A 244 -7.97 10.53 -1.67
CA GLY A 244 -7.66 9.11 -1.53
C GLY A 244 -6.59 8.83 -0.48
N PHE A 245 -5.53 9.64 -0.44
CA PHE A 245 -4.47 9.57 0.56
C PHE A 245 -5.01 9.76 1.99
N ILE A 246 -5.87 10.77 2.22
CA ILE A 246 -6.44 11.00 3.56
C ILE A 246 -7.32 9.81 3.98
N ILE A 247 -8.22 9.37 3.10
CA ILE A 247 -9.14 8.27 3.40
C ILE A 247 -8.42 6.96 3.65
N SER A 248 -7.42 6.62 2.84
CA SER A 248 -6.63 5.40 3.06
C SER A 248 -5.88 5.47 4.39
N GLY A 249 -5.32 6.63 4.75
CA GLY A 249 -4.68 6.87 6.03
C GLY A 249 -5.61 6.69 7.24
N ILE A 250 -6.87 7.10 7.14
CA ILE A 250 -7.89 6.96 8.21
C ILE A 250 -8.33 5.49 8.37
N VAL A 251 -8.63 4.83 7.25
CA VAL A 251 -9.17 3.47 7.23
C VAL A 251 -8.11 2.44 7.57
N LEU A 252 -6.91 2.57 7.02
CA LEU A 252 -5.78 1.69 7.35
C LEU A 252 -5.11 2.07 8.68
N GLN A 253 -5.43 3.23 9.25
CA GLN A 253 -4.76 3.78 10.44
C GLN A 253 -3.23 3.68 10.31
N LEU A 254 -2.72 4.25 9.22
CA LEU A 254 -1.29 4.27 8.91
C LEU A 254 -0.54 5.10 9.96
N ALA A 255 0.64 4.64 10.35
CA ALA A 255 1.60 5.39 11.16
C ALA A 255 2.87 5.65 10.33
N ASP A 256 3.91 6.23 10.93
CA ASP A 256 5.20 6.53 10.27
C ASP A 256 5.09 7.43 9.03
N ARG A 257 4.15 8.38 9.08
CA ARG A 257 3.75 9.24 7.97
C ARG A 257 4.59 10.52 7.88
N HIS A 258 5.92 10.36 7.87
CA HIS A 258 6.85 11.46 7.68
C HIS A 258 7.06 11.78 6.18
N ASP A 259 7.64 12.93 5.88
CA ASP A 259 7.75 13.50 4.52
C ASP A 259 8.59 12.62 3.58
N ASP A 260 9.45 11.74 4.11
CA ASP A 260 10.18 10.73 3.29
C ASP A 260 9.31 9.55 2.83
N ASN A 261 8.22 9.24 3.56
CA ASN A 261 7.29 8.15 3.23
C ASN A 261 6.06 8.66 2.46
N ILE A 262 6.02 9.96 2.16
CA ILE A 262 5.01 10.59 1.31
C ILE A 262 5.70 10.95 0.02
N MET A 263 5.14 10.53 -1.12
CA MET A 263 5.71 10.79 -2.43
C MET A 263 4.77 11.65 -3.26
N ILE A 264 5.33 12.47 -4.15
CA ILE A 264 4.61 13.17 -5.21
C ILE A 264 5.18 12.77 -6.56
N THR A 265 4.32 12.34 -7.47
CA THR A 265 4.69 11.98 -8.84
C THR A 265 4.84 13.22 -9.73
N ASP A 266 5.58 13.08 -10.84
CA ASP A 266 5.77 14.14 -11.85
C ASP A 266 4.46 14.67 -12.45
N ASP A 267 3.38 13.87 -12.44
CA ASP A 267 2.04 14.29 -12.86
C ASP A 267 1.18 14.84 -11.70
N GLY A 268 1.77 15.05 -10.52
CA GLY A 268 1.17 15.74 -9.39
C GLY A 268 0.31 14.87 -8.47
N LYS A 269 0.42 13.54 -8.54
CA LYS A 269 -0.30 12.65 -7.63
C LYS A 269 0.45 12.46 -6.32
N ILE A 270 -0.28 12.41 -5.20
CA ILE A 270 0.29 12.12 -3.88
C ILE A 270 0.01 10.67 -3.47
N LEU A 271 1.00 10.02 -2.86
CA LEU A 271 0.87 8.66 -2.35
C LEU A 271 1.70 8.43 -1.08
N HIS A 272 1.36 7.38 -0.33
CA HIS A 272 2.13 6.90 0.81
C HIS A 272 2.93 5.66 0.39
N ILE A 273 4.15 5.52 0.90
CA ILE A 273 4.99 4.33 0.76
C ILE A 273 5.39 3.79 2.13
N ASP A 274 5.77 2.52 2.20
CA ASP A 274 6.14 1.82 3.44
C ASP A 274 4.96 1.71 4.43
N PHE A 275 4.35 0.53 4.47
CA PHE A 275 3.21 0.26 5.35
C PHE A 275 3.60 -0.59 6.55
N GLY A 276 4.88 -0.60 6.94
CA GLY A 276 5.38 -1.36 8.09
C GLY A 276 4.67 -1.06 9.41
N CYS A 277 4.05 0.11 9.56
CA CYS A 277 3.20 0.47 10.70
C CYS A 277 1.76 0.81 10.24
N ALA A 278 0.97 -0.19 9.86
CA ALA A 278 -0.44 -0.06 9.50
C ALA A 278 -1.34 -0.74 10.55
N PHE A 279 -2.65 -0.55 10.42
CA PHE A 279 -3.67 -1.15 11.28
C PHE A 279 -3.48 -0.84 12.77
N GLY A 280 -3.12 0.42 13.07
CA GLY A 280 -2.94 0.90 14.45
C GLY A 280 -1.63 0.48 15.10
N GLN A 281 -0.74 -0.19 14.36
CA GLN A 281 0.64 -0.39 14.80
C GLN A 281 1.36 0.96 14.92
N LYS A 282 2.20 1.07 15.94
CA LYS A 282 2.92 2.30 16.27
C LYS A 282 4.41 2.13 16.04
N THR A 283 5.05 3.17 15.53
CA THR A 283 6.52 3.27 15.51
C THR A 283 7.07 3.27 16.93
N LYS A 284 8.36 2.94 17.09
CA LYS A 284 9.03 3.02 18.40
C LYS A 284 8.95 4.42 18.99
N LEU A 285 9.05 5.45 18.15
CA LEU A 285 9.02 6.84 18.55
C LEU A 285 7.62 7.27 19.02
N GLU A 286 6.56 6.86 18.32
CA GLU A 286 5.18 7.13 18.73
C GLU A 286 4.83 6.45 20.06
N ARG A 287 5.31 5.21 20.29
CA ARG A 287 5.16 4.53 21.59
C ARG A 287 5.87 5.27 22.70
N LEU A 288 7.07 5.79 22.43
CA LEU A 288 7.90 6.50 23.41
C LEU A 288 7.32 7.87 23.76
N LEU A 289 6.79 8.59 22.77
CA LEU A 289 6.30 9.96 22.94
C LEU A 289 4.81 10.04 23.31
N GLY A 290 4.07 8.92 23.28
CA GLY A 290 2.62 8.92 23.51
C GLY A 290 1.84 9.75 22.49
N LEU A 291 2.47 10.08 21.36
CA LEU A 291 1.87 10.85 20.28
C LEU A 291 0.99 9.92 19.45
N PHE A 292 -0.27 10.31 19.29
CA PHE A 292 -1.23 9.64 18.43
C PHE A 292 -1.58 10.61 17.31
N MET A 293 -0.99 10.41 16.13
CA MET A 293 -1.43 11.14 14.95
C MET A 293 -2.35 10.22 14.16
N ASP A 294 -3.67 10.30 14.43
CA ASP A 294 -4.70 9.56 13.69
C ASP A 294 -4.70 9.87 12.20
N ILE A 295 -4.18 11.05 11.84
CA ILE A 295 -4.02 11.56 10.48
C ILE A 295 -2.69 12.37 10.48
N PRO A 296 -1.86 12.29 9.44
CA PRO A 296 -0.56 12.97 9.42
C PRO A 296 -0.74 14.48 9.27
N ASN A 297 0.08 15.29 9.96
CA ASN A 297 0.02 16.74 9.81
C ASN A 297 0.58 17.23 8.46
N SER A 298 1.57 16.52 7.87
CA SER A 298 2.28 17.00 6.68
C SER A 298 1.42 17.16 5.42
N PRO A 299 0.54 16.21 5.05
CA PRO A 299 -0.42 16.42 3.96
C PRO A 299 -1.44 17.54 4.23
N PHE A 300 -1.66 17.89 5.51
CA PHE A 300 -2.50 19.03 5.89
C PHE A 300 -1.70 20.33 6.01
N SER A 301 -0.42 20.35 5.60
CA SER A 301 0.38 21.57 5.65
C SER A 301 -0.23 22.66 4.79
N GLU A 302 0.02 23.90 5.20
CA GLU A 302 -0.36 25.09 4.44
C GLU A 302 0.13 25.01 2.98
N ASP A 303 1.34 24.48 2.76
CA ASP A 303 1.92 24.28 1.42
C ASP A 303 1.03 23.45 0.50
N VAL A 304 0.42 22.37 1.00
CA VAL A 304 -0.48 21.51 0.21
C VAL A 304 -1.79 22.25 -0.11
N PHE A 305 -2.35 22.97 0.86
CA PHE A 305 -3.57 23.76 0.64
C PHE A 305 -3.33 24.88 -0.38
N ILE A 306 -2.22 25.60 -0.27
CA ILE A 306 -1.82 26.63 -1.24
C ILE A 306 -1.63 25.99 -2.62
N ALA A 307 -0.96 24.84 -2.70
CA ALA A 307 -0.75 24.14 -3.98
C ALA A 307 -2.08 23.66 -4.61
N ILE A 308 -3.04 23.23 -3.81
CA ILE A 308 -4.40 22.88 -4.28
C ILE A 308 -5.16 24.12 -4.74
N ILE A 309 -4.99 25.28 -4.11
CA ILE A 309 -5.67 26.54 -4.47
C ILE A 309 -5.03 27.18 -5.72
N GLY A 310 -3.71 27.08 -5.88
CA GLY A 310 -2.95 27.66 -7.00
C GLY A 310 -2.82 29.19 -6.97
N ARG A 311 -2.93 29.82 -5.78
CA ARG A 311 -2.68 31.26 -5.55
C ARG A 311 -2.34 31.52 -4.08
N GLU A 312 -1.77 32.69 -3.80
CA GLU A 312 -1.43 33.11 -2.43
C GLU A 312 -2.66 33.36 -1.55
N ASP A 313 -2.41 33.30 -0.24
CA ASP A 313 -3.35 33.24 0.87
C ASP A 313 -4.48 34.27 0.82
N ASP A 314 -5.71 33.76 0.72
CA ASP A 314 -6.88 34.36 1.33
C ASP A 314 -7.45 33.32 2.29
N ASP A 315 -7.41 33.60 3.60
CA ASP A 315 -7.97 32.75 4.66
C ASP A 315 -9.41 32.30 4.34
N LYS A 316 -10.19 33.14 3.65
CA LYS A 316 -11.55 32.81 3.23
C LYS A 316 -11.58 31.71 2.19
N GLU A 317 -10.67 31.74 1.22
CA GLU A 317 -10.56 30.74 0.16
C GLU A 317 -10.03 29.41 0.73
N ILE A 318 -9.06 29.45 1.64
CA ILE A 318 -8.60 28.26 2.38
C ILE A 318 -9.74 27.65 3.18
N THR A 319 -10.51 28.46 3.89
CA THR A 319 -11.68 28.00 4.66
C THR A 319 -12.72 27.37 3.74
N LYS A 320 -13.01 27.98 2.58
CA LYS A 320 -13.96 27.45 1.61
C LYS A 320 -13.48 26.14 0.97
N LEU A 321 -12.19 26.04 0.68
CA LEU A 321 -11.59 24.80 0.21
C LEU A 321 -11.70 23.71 1.27
N TRP A 322 -11.42 24.04 2.54
CA TRP A 322 -11.53 23.10 3.65
C TRP A 322 -12.94 22.52 3.79
N GLU A 323 -13.97 23.37 3.73
CA GLU A 323 -15.36 22.92 3.72
C GLU A 323 -15.69 22.02 2.52
N THR A 324 -15.05 22.26 1.37
CA THR A 324 -15.18 21.39 0.18
C THR A 324 -14.50 20.06 0.39
N ILE A 325 -13.29 20.05 0.96
CA ILE A 325 -12.51 18.85 1.29
C ILE A 325 -13.29 17.97 2.27
N LYS A 326 -13.81 18.53 3.38
CA LYS A 326 -14.62 17.76 4.35
C LYS A 326 -15.80 17.05 3.70
N LYS A 327 -16.56 17.75 2.85
CA LYS A 327 -17.68 17.16 2.10
C LYS A 327 -17.23 16.04 1.17
N ARG A 328 -16.11 16.21 0.47
CA ARG A 328 -15.55 15.20 -0.45
C ARG A 328 -15.01 13.98 0.30
N ILE A 329 -14.32 14.19 1.43
CA ILE A 329 -13.86 13.12 2.33
C ILE A 329 -15.08 12.35 2.85
N TRP A 330 -16.12 13.03 3.31
CA TRP A 330 -17.35 12.36 3.76
C TRP A 330 -17.98 11.49 2.66
N LEU A 331 -18.06 11.98 1.41
CA LEU A 331 -18.57 11.19 0.28
C LEU A 331 -17.76 9.90 0.09
N CYS A 332 -16.43 9.99 0.10
CA CYS A 332 -15.55 8.83 0.00
C CYS A 332 -15.76 7.87 1.18
N PHE A 333 -15.74 8.39 2.41
CA PHE A 333 -15.87 7.61 3.65
C PHE A 333 -17.22 6.89 3.71
N ASN A 334 -18.31 7.57 3.36
CA ASN A 334 -19.64 6.98 3.38
C ASN A 334 -19.83 5.91 2.30
N ALA A 335 -19.22 6.08 1.12
CA ALA A 335 -19.19 5.02 0.12
C ALA A 335 -18.54 3.74 0.68
N LEU A 336 -17.41 3.86 1.40
CA LEU A 336 -16.78 2.70 2.04
C LEU A 336 -17.68 2.08 3.13
N ARG A 337 -18.43 2.89 3.89
CA ARG A 337 -19.42 2.41 4.89
C ARG A 337 -20.55 1.60 4.26
N ILE A 338 -21.11 2.09 3.16
CA ILE A 338 -22.17 1.41 2.39
C ILE A 338 -21.64 0.06 1.91
N HIS A 339 -20.43 0.05 1.37
CA HIS A 339 -19.77 -1.12 0.79
C HIS A 339 -18.96 -1.98 1.77
N LYS A 340 -19.14 -1.82 3.08
CA LYS A 340 -18.34 -2.48 4.15
C LYS A 340 -18.10 -3.97 3.95
N ASN A 341 -19.06 -4.71 3.39
CA ASN A 341 -18.96 -6.17 3.20
C ASN A 341 -17.87 -6.57 2.20
N ARG A 342 -17.42 -5.65 1.34
CA ARG A 342 -16.34 -5.88 0.38
C ARG A 342 -14.98 -6.05 1.05
N PHE A 343 -14.81 -5.57 2.29
CA PHE A 343 -13.60 -5.78 3.07
C PHE A 343 -13.57 -7.11 3.83
N LYS A 344 -14.67 -7.86 3.89
CA LYS A 344 -14.73 -9.15 4.61
C LYS A 344 -13.73 -10.20 4.10
N PRO A 345 -13.50 -10.37 2.78
CA PRO A 345 -12.53 -11.34 2.26
C PRO A 345 -11.08 -11.09 2.68
N ILE A 346 -10.76 -9.90 3.18
CA ILE A 346 -9.40 -9.49 3.58
C ILE A 346 -8.96 -10.22 4.86
N GLY A 347 -9.91 -10.67 5.68
CA GLY A 347 -9.66 -11.43 6.91
C GLY A 347 -10.54 -10.94 8.05
N GLU A 348 -11.01 -11.85 8.90
CA GLU A 348 -11.95 -11.52 9.98
C GLU A 348 -11.35 -10.54 11.00
N GLU A 349 -10.05 -10.67 11.32
CA GLU A 349 -9.34 -9.76 12.22
C GLU A 349 -9.31 -8.32 11.69
N TYR A 350 -9.07 -8.15 10.38
CA TYR A 350 -9.04 -6.84 9.73
C TYR A 350 -10.46 -6.31 9.48
N TYR A 351 -11.44 -7.19 9.28
CA TYR A 351 -12.83 -6.79 9.10
C TYR A 351 -13.36 -6.04 10.31
N GLN A 352 -13.05 -6.50 11.53
CA GLN A 352 -13.40 -5.79 12.76
C GLN A 352 -12.72 -4.42 12.84
N HIS A 353 -11.43 -4.33 12.50
CA HIS A 353 -10.71 -3.05 12.39
C HIS A 353 -11.42 -2.07 11.44
N PHE A 354 -11.83 -2.53 10.24
CA PHE A 354 -12.56 -1.67 9.30
C PHE A 354 -13.94 -1.27 9.80
N HIS A 355 -14.65 -2.14 10.53
CA HIS A 355 -15.94 -1.79 11.14
C HIS A 355 -15.81 -0.65 12.14
N GLU A 356 -14.77 -0.69 12.96
CA GLU A 356 -14.46 0.34 13.94
C GLU A 356 -14.03 1.64 13.24
N ARG A 357 -13.07 1.57 12.30
CA ARG A 357 -12.56 2.76 11.59
C ARG A 357 -13.58 3.41 10.67
N LEU A 358 -14.49 2.65 10.06
CA LEU A 358 -15.60 3.19 9.27
C LEU A 358 -16.81 3.57 10.13
N MET A 359 -16.73 3.39 11.45
CA MET A 359 -17.76 3.75 12.42
C MET A 359 -19.12 3.11 12.10
N ILE A 360 -19.13 1.84 11.69
CA ILE A 360 -20.32 1.15 11.17
C ILE A 360 -21.47 1.08 12.18
N ALA A 361 -21.17 1.09 13.48
CA ALA A 361 -22.18 1.09 14.54
C ALA A 361 -22.92 2.43 14.70
N LYS A 362 -22.40 3.52 14.12
CA LYS A 362 -23.01 4.86 14.14
C LYS A 362 -23.89 5.08 12.93
N ASP A 363 -24.96 5.86 13.09
CA ASP A 363 -25.69 6.37 11.93
C ASP A 363 -24.83 7.37 11.13
N ASP A 364 -25.32 7.78 9.95
CA ASP A 364 -24.55 8.64 9.05
C ASP A 364 -24.30 10.03 9.63
N SER A 365 -25.23 10.58 10.43
CA SER A 365 -25.04 11.89 11.04
C SER A 365 -23.99 11.83 12.16
N GLU A 366 -24.10 10.83 13.03
CA GLU A 366 -23.15 10.61 14.12
C GLU A 366 -21.74 10.31 13.61
N ALA A 367 -21.63 9.50 12.56
CA ALA A 367 -20.35 9.17 11.94
C ALA A 367 -19.72 10.37 11.24
N GLN A 368 -20.51 11.18 10.53
CA GLN A 368 -20.00 12.39 9.89
C GLN A 368 -19.48 13.38 10.94
N GLN A 369 -20.22 13.59 12.02
CA GLN A 369 -19.78 14.47 13.11
C GLN A 369 -18.48 13.97 13.76
N ALA A 370 -18.37 12.67 14.01
CA ALA A 370 -17.16 12.08 14.57
C ALA A 370 -15.95 12.22 13.62
N LEU A 371 -16.15 11.99 12.33
CA LEU A 371 -15.13 12.16 11.31
C LEU A 371 -14.69 13.64 11.20
N ASP A 372 -15.65 14.58 11.20
CA ASP A 372 -15.35 16.01 11.17
C ASP A 372 -14.52 16.43 12.39
N VAL A 373 -14.79 15.89 13.58
CA VAL A 373 -13.96 16.14 14.77
C VAL A 373 -12.53 15.62 14.60
N GLU A 374 -12.31 14.45 13.99
CA GLU A 374 -10.97 13.94 13.67
C GLU A 374 -10.26 14.87 12.66
N LEU A 375 -10.96 15.26 11.59
CA LEU A 375 -10.43 16.13 10.53
C LEU A 375 -10.08 17.53 11.05
N GLU A 376 -10.92 18.13 11.89
CA GLU A 376 -10.68 19.46 12.46
C GLU A 376 -9.46 19.50 13.38
N LYS A 377 -9.17 18.42 14.12
CA LYS A 377 -7.94 18.33 14.92
C LYS A 377 -6.69 18.46 14.03
N CYS A 378 -6.72 17.86 12.85
CA CYS A 378 -5.59 17.85 11.92
C CYS A 378 -5.48 19.18 11.19
N TYR A 379 -6.61 19.72 10.72
CA TYR A 379 -6.66 21.03 10.09
C TYR A 379 -6.17 22.14 11.03
N ASN A 380 -6.59 22.14 12.30
CA ASN A 380 -6.16 23.16 13.26
C ASN A 380 -4.68 23.02 13.67
N ASN A 381 -4.10 21.82 13.55
CA ASN A 381 -2.69 21.57 13.80
C ASN A 381 -1.77 21.88 12.61
N ARG A 382 -2.30 22.32 11.45
CA ARG A 382 -1.53 22.60 10.23
C ARG A 382 -0.39 23.61 10.40
N PHE A 383 -0.52 24.52 11.38
CA PHE A 383 0.45 25.58 11.67
C PHE A 383 1.46 25.23 12.77
N ASN A 384 1.36 24.05 13.40
CA ASN A 384 2.20 23.75 14.55
C ASN A 384 3.64 23.36 14.13
N ALA A 385 4.59 24.20 14.52
CA ALA A 385 6.05 24.07 14.34
C ALA A 385 6.69 22.79 14.93
N ALA A 386 5.90 21.89 15.53
CA ALA A 386 6.32 20.57 15.99
C ALA A 386 6.92 19.70 14.85
N ARG A 387 6.63 20.06 13.58
CA ARG A 387 7.24 19.49 12.36
C ARG A 387 8.76 19.46 12.45
N ALA A 388 9.41 20.60 12.70
CA ALA A 388 10.87 20.70 12.72
C ALA A 388 11.51 19.93 13.90
N PHE A 389 10.84 19.86 15.05
CA PHE A 389 11.35 19.19 16.23
C PHE A 389 11.30 17.65 16.09
N TYR A 390 10.21 17.11 15.54
CA TYR A 390 10.09 15.67 15.28
C TYR A 390 11.09 15.19 14.22
N TYR A 391 11.24 15.93 13.11
CA TYR A 391 12.25 15.63 12.08
C TYR A 391 13.68 15.62 12.62
N LYS A 392 14.03 16.64 13.42
CA LYS A 392 15.37 16.75 14.00
C LYS A 392 15.67 15.63 15.00
N ILE A 393 14.65 15.07 15.65
CA ILE A 393 14.81 13.91 16.54
C ILE A 393 14.93 12.61 15.74
N GLN A 394 14.10 12.40 14.71
CA GLN A 394 14.18 11.19 13.87
C GLN A 394 15.54 11.05 13.16
N GLN A 395 16.05 12.11 12.53
CA GLN A 395 17.35 12.05 11.85
C GLN A 395 18.51 11.69 12.80
N ASN A 396 18.46 12.17 14.05
CA ASN A 396 19.48 11.89 15.07
C ASN A 396 19.37 10.49 15.71
N ILE A 397 18.27 9.77 15.51
CA ILE A 397 18.06 8.40 16.04
C ILE A 397 18.40 7.34 14.98
N VAL A 398 18.36 7.71 13.69
CA VAL A 398 18.63 6.81 12.56
C VAL A 398 20.10 6.90 12.08
N SER A 399 20.83 7.97 12.43
CA SER A 399 22.30 8.05 12.36
C SER A 399 22.96 7.32 13.52
#